data_AF-A0A7K3Z2W6-F1
#
_entry.id   AF-A0A7K3Z2W6-F1
#
_cell.length_a   1.000
_cell.length_b   1.000
_cell.length_c   1.000
_cell.angle_alpha   90.00
_cell.angle_beta   90.00
_cell.angle_gamma   90.00
#
_symmetry.space_group_name_H-M   'P 1'
#
loop_
_entity.id
_entity.type
_entity.pdbx_description
1 polymer ?
#
loop_
_entity_poly.entity_id
_entity_poly.type
_entity_poly.pdbx_seq_one_letter_code
_entity_poly.pdbx_strand_id
1 'polypeptide(L)'
;MANIIKILKRPAVWITLSIVIISAILTVSGNEMRSDAEAKIIEETKKLNGELSPFEINIDEIFYLYVGERVPFHFTGEQLANGINLSKFITTPYNNLTSDEFHFDIKNGKLQVSATIRDSEGKLITYIVNNTWKTVDPNNELAFWDRNYNAYAFEVITPDYVPILQVAMIGSNRIQLGGLFYTEDGFVRIAPTSDGGATFSYYPKGMSIEEANENLSIPLLFEYPALTNSSNLGKMQNPIYQSSEPLAVLNSNKQIGFYLEVTGLVMVSIFGGIFILTLNVKKNSGRVSTKGKTISGKKGGKKSKNTRFQYGL
;
A
#
# COMPACT_ATOMS: atom_id res chain seq x y z
N MET A 1 -47.26 -22.98 -21.50
CA MET A 1 -46.34 -22.00 -22.13
C MET A 1 -47.02 -20.69 -22.55
N ALA A 2 -48.06 -20.68 -23.40
CA ALA A 2 -48.59 -19.45 -24.04
C ALA A 2 -48.86 -18.22 -23.13
N ASN A 3 -49.31 -18.41 -21.88
CA ASN A 3 -49.53 -17.29 -20.94
C ASN A 3 -48.24 -16.62 -20.45
N ILE A 4 -47.14 -17.36 -20.30
CA ILE A 4 -45.84 -16.81 -19.85
C ILE A 4 -45.29 -15.87 -20.92
N ILE A 5 -45.38 -16.27 -22.19
CA ILE A 5 -44.95 -15.46 -23.35
C ILE A 5 -45.74 -14.14 -23.44
N LYS A 6 -47.04 -14.14 -23.09
CA LYS A 6 -47.84 -12.89 -23.02
C LYS A 6 -47.45 -11.97 -21.86
N ILE A 7 -46.97 -12.53 -20.74
CA ILE A 7 -46.50 -11.74 -19.58
C ILE A 7 -45.14 -11.12 -19.90
N LEU A 8 -44.22 -11.90 -20.47
CA LEU A 8 -42.90 -11.45 -20.93
C LEU A 8 -42.95 -10.40 -22.05
N LYS A 9 -44.09 -10.18 -22.71
CA LYS A 9 -44.24 -9.07 -23.68
C LYS A 9 -44.63 -7.72 -23.06
N ARG A 10 -44.77 -7.63 -21.74
CA ARG A 10 -45.10 -6.37 -21.05
C ARG A 10 -43.85 -5.52 -20.82
N PRO A 11 -43.82 -4.23 -21.24
CA PRO A 11 -42.67 -3.35 -21.02
C PRO A 11 -42.25 -3.27 -19.54
N ALA A 12 -43.22 -3.21 -18.62
CA ALA A 12 -42.97 -3.17 -17.19
C ALA A 12 -42.16 -4.37 -16.67
N VAL A 13 -42.35 -5.58 -17.22
CA VAL A 13 -41.61 -6.78 -16.78
C VAL A 13 -40.14 -6.67 -17.16
N TRP A 14 -39.83 -6.14 -18.35
CA TRP A 14 -38.45 -5.87 -18.78
C TRP A 14 -37.83 -4.72 -17.99
N ILE A 15 -38.56 -3.64 -17.73
CA ILE A 15 -38.07 -2.51 -16.92
C ILE A 15 -37.70 -2.99 -15.51
N THR A 16 -38.58 -3.73 -14.83
CA THR A 16 -38.29 -4.28 -13.49
C THR A 16 -37.12 -5.26 -13.53
N LEU A 17 -37.04 -6.14 -14.55
CA LEU A 17 -35.93 -7.07 -14.70
C LEU A 17 -34.58 -6.34 -14.90
N SER A 18 -34.55 -5.32 -15.76
CA SER A 18 -33.35 -4.49 -15.96
C SER A 18 -32.93 -3.76 -14.69
N ILE A 19 -33.87 -3.23 -13.91
CA ILE A 19 -33.57 -2.61 -12.61
C ILE A 19 -32.97 -3.64 -11.65
N VAL A 20 -33.53 -4.85 -11.54
CA VAL A 20 -32.97 -5.92 -10.69
C VAL A 20 -31.56 -6.32 -11.14
N ILE A 21 -31.31 -6.44 -12.44
CA ILE A 21 -29.98 -6.76 -12.99
C ILE A 21 -28.97 -5.64 -12.67
N ILE A 22 -29.31 -4.38 -12.94
CA ILE A 22 -28.45 -3.23 -12.61
C ILE A 22 -28.17 -3.17 -11.11
N SER A 23 -29.18 -3.44 -10.28
CA SER A 23 -29.04 -3.43 -8.81
C SER A 23 -28.11 -4.54 -8.31
N ALA A 24 -28.18 -5.73 -8.90
CA ALA A 24 -27.24 -6.82 -8.59
C ALA A 24 -25.80 -6.48 -9.01
N ILE A 25 -25.61 -5.84 -10.16
CA ILE A 25 -24.30 -5.35 -10.62
C ILE A 25 -23.75 -4.32 -9.62
N LEU A 26 -24.57 -3.33 -9.23
CA LEU A 26 -24.18 -2.32 -8.22
C LEU A 26 -23.77 -2.95 -6.89
N THR A 27 -24.46 -4.01 -6.44
CA THR A 27 -24.07 -4.74 -5.23
C THR A 27 -22.72 -5.42 -5.36
N VAL A 28 -22.47 -6.16 -6.46
CA VAL A 28 -21.20 -6.86 -6.68
C VAL A 28 -20.05 -5.87 -6.82
N SER A 29 -20.17 -4.88 -7.70
CA SER A 29 -19.11 -3.89 -7.92
C SER A 29 -18.86 -3.00 -6.69
N GLY A 30 -19.90 -2.71 -5.90
CA GLY A 30 -19.75 -1.99 -4.63
C GLY A 30 -18.94 -2.77 -3.60
N ASN A 31 -19.22 -4.08 -3.45
CA ASN A 31 -18.47 -4.97 -2.56
C ASN A 31 -17.02 -5.19 -3.05
N GLU A 32 -16.79 -5.37 -4.35
CA GLU A 32 -15.44 -5.47 -4.93
C GLU A 32 -14.62 -4.20 -4.67
N MET A 33 -15.18 -3.02 -4.98
CA MET A 33 -14.54 -1.73 -4.74
C MET A 33 -14.25 -1.48 -3.25
N ARG A 34 -15.17 -1.88 -2.36
CA ARG A 34 -14.97 -1.80 -0.91
C ARG A 34 -13.83 -2.72 -0.45
N SER A 35 -13.79 -3.96 -0.95
CA SER A 35 -12.78 -4.94 -0.55
C SER A 35 -11.38 -4.59 -1.06
N ASP A 36 -11.26 -4.07 -2.29
CA ASP A 36 -9.98 -3.58 -2.84
C ASP A 36 -9.47 -2.36 -2.06
N ALA A 37 -10.35 -1.40 -1.78
CA ALA A 37 -10.01 -0.25 -0.95
C ALA A 37 -9.62 -0.66 0.48
N GLU A 38 -10.29 -1.64 1.08
CA GLU A 38 -9.91 -2.18 2.40
C GLU A 38 -8.51 -2.82 2.41
N ALA A 39 -8.18 -3.61 1.39
CA ALA A 39 -6.84 -4.21 1.25
C ALA A 39 -5.76 -3.14 1.11
N LYS A 40 -5.97 -2.15 0.23
CA LYS A 40 -5.04 -1.02 0.01
C LYS A 40 -4.89 -0.13 1.25
N ILE A 41 -5.96 0.12 2.00
CA ILE A 41 -5.89 0.87 3.28
C ILE A 41 -5.00 0.14 4.28
N ILE A 42 -5.12 -1.20 4.39
CA ILE A 42 -4.26 -1.99 5.28
C ILE A 42 -2.80 -1.87 4.84
N GLU A 43 -2.52 -1.99 3.54
CA GLU A 43 -1.17 -1.89 2.99
C GLU A 43 -0.53 -0.50 3.17
N GLU A 44 -1.27 0.57 2.90
CA GLU A 44 -0.80 1.96 3.10
C GLU A 44 -0.70 2.32 4.59
N THR A 45 -1.56 1.78 5.46
CA THR A 45 -1.44 1.96 6.91
C THR A 45 -0.19 1.27 7.45
N LYS A 46 0.16 0.10 6.90
CA LYS A 46 1.43 -0.57 7.21
C LYS A 46 2.63 0.28 6.81
N LYS A 47 2.66 0.78 5.56
CA LYS A 47 3.66 1.75 5.08
C LYS A 47 3.77 2.92 6.06
N LEU A 48 2.68 3.62 6.36
CA LEU A 48 2.69 4.78 7.25
C LEU A 48 3.14 4.49 8.69
N ASN A 49 2.90 3.27 9.19
CA ASN A 49 3.35 2.82 10.51
C ASN A 49 4.80 2.29 10.53
N GLY A 50 5.53 2.36 9.41
CA GLY A 50 6.91 1.89 9.31
C GLY A 50 7.07 0.38 9.09
N GLU A 51 5.97 -0.36 8.92
CA GLU A 51 6.04 -1.71 8.37
C GLU A 51 6.38 -1.63 6.88
N LEU A 52 7.49 -2.27 6.48
CA LEU A 52 7.87 -2.37 5.08
C LEU A 52 6.99 -3.34 4.31
N SER A 53 5.85 -2.81 3.83
CA SER A 53 5.22 -3.32 2.62
C SER A 53 6.26 -3.30 1.48
N PRO A 54 6.45 -4.41 0.75
CA PRO A 54 7.36 -4.44 -0.38
C PRO A 54 6.98 -3.36 -1.41
N PHE A 55 7.89 -2.44 -1.72
CA PHE A 55 7.86 -1.83 -3.04
C PHE A 55 8.29 -2.90 -4.04
N GLU A 56 7.65 -2.95 -5.19
CA GLU A 56 8.03 -3.88 -6.24
C GLU A 56 9.32 -3.38 -6.89
N ILE A 57 10.34 -4.23 -6.90
CA ILE A 57 11.63 -3.96 -7.57
C ILE A 57 11.49 -4.45 -9.00
N ASN A 58 11.52 -3.54 -9.97
CA ASN A 58 11.50 -3.91 -11.37
C ASN A 58 12.94 -4.09 -11.87
N ILE A 59 13.40 -5.34 -12.01
CA ILE A 59 14.78 -5.63 -12.43
C ILE A 59 15.10 -5.12 -13.85
N ASP A 60 14.07 -4.91 -14.69
CA ASP A 60 14.22 -4.41 -16.06
C ASP A 60 14.34 -2.88 -16.13
N GLU A 61 14.12 -2.17 -15.02
CA GLU A 61 14.26 -0.72 -14.91
C GLU A 61 15.62 -0.27 -14.36
N ILE A 62 15.93 1.01 -14.59
CA ILE A 62 17.15 1.65 -14.07
C ILE A 62 17.05 1.84 -12.56
N PHE A 63 18.09 1.40 -11.84
CA PHE A 63 18.30 1.68 -10.44
C PHE A 63 19.05 2.99 -10.26
N TYR A 64 18.64 3.79 -9.29
CA TYR A 64 19.24 5.07 -8.94
C TYR A 64 19.87 4.99 -7.55
N LEU A 65 21.16 5.29 -7.46
CA LEU A 65 21.92 5.36 -6.23
C LEU A 65 22.24 6.82 -5.89
N TYR A 66 21.73 7.28 -4.76
CA TYR A 66 21.92 8.62 -4.22
C TYR A 66 23.09 8.62 -3.24
N VAL A 67 24.17 9.32 -3.61
CA VAL A 67 25.38 9.55 -2.79
C VAL A 67 25.72 11.04 -2.87
N GLY A 68 25.27 11.81 -1.89
CA GLY A 68 25.44 13.27 -1.89
C GLY A 68 24.55 14.04 -2.88
N GLU A 69 24.86 15.33 -3.02
CA GLU A 69 24.00 16.37 -3.65
C GLU A 69 24.04 16.36 -5.19
N ARG A 70 24.23 15.19 -5.80
CA ARG A 70 24.45 15.04 -7.25
C ARG A 70 23.34 14.27 -7.94
N VAL A 71 23.33 14.37 -9.27
CA VAL A 71 22.63 13.44 -10.15
C VAL A 71 22.97 12.01 -9.70
N PRO A 72 21.97 11.16 -9.40
CA PRO A 72 22.22 9.81 -8.89
C PRO A 72 23.02 8.98 -9.89
N PHE A 73 23.88 8.11 -9.36
CA PHE A 73 24.49 7.05 -10.17
C PHE A 73 23.40 6.09 -10.62
N HIS A 74 23.52 5.55 -11.83
CA HIS A 74 22.51 4.68 -12.42
C HIS A 74 23.08 3.33 -12.82
N PHE A 75 22.30 2.27 -12.59
CA PHE A 75 22.67 0.89 -12.88
C PHE A 75 21.51 0.14 -13.52
N THR A 76 21.80 -0.82 -14.39
CA THR A 76 20.80 -1.82 -14.80
C THR A 76 20.62 -2.87 -13.70
N GLY A 77 19.50 -3.59 -13.71
CA GLY A 77 19.32 -4.74 -12.82
C GLY A 77 20.39 -5.82 -12.99
N GLU A 78 20.95 -6.01 -14.19
CA GLU A 78 22.08 -6.90 -14.43
C GLU A 78 23.37 -6.43 -13.72
N GLN A 79 23.70 -5.14 -13.83
CA GLN A 79 24.86 -4.57 -13.11
C GLN A 79 24.69 -4.72 -11.60
N LEU A 80 23.46 -4.52 -11.10
CA LEU A 80 23.13 -4.66 -9.69
C LEU A 80 23.15 -6.11 -9.19
N ALA A 81 22.67 -7.07 -9.99
CA ALA A 81 22.70 -8.50 -9.66
C ALA A 81 24.13 -9.07 -9.60
N ASN A 82 25.06 -8.49 -10.37
CA ASN A 82 26.49 -8.80 -10.32
C ASN A 82 27.22 -8.13 -9.14
N GLY A 83 26.57 -7.21 -8.41
CA GLY A 83 27.11 -6.50 -7.27
C GLY A 83 27.84 -5.21 -7.64
N ILE A 84 27.49 -4.11 -6.95
CA ILE A 84 28.10 -2.79 -7.15
C ILE A 84 29.06 -2.49 -6.00
N ASN A 85 30.33 -2.24 -6.31
CA ASN A 85 31.32 -1.79 -5.31
C ASN A 85 31.15 -0.30 -5.03
N LEU A 86 30.70 0.02 -3.82
CA LEU A 86 30.34 1.36 -3.35
C LEU A 86 31.53 2.23 -2.96
N SER A 87 32.70 1.65 -2.63
CA SER A 87 33.86 2.45 -2.21
C SER A 87 34.24 3.49 -3.27
N LYS A 88 34.06 3.13 -4.56
CA LYS A 88 34.26 3.96 -5.76
C LYS A 88 33.42 5.24 -5.84
N PHE A 89 32.36 5.38 -5.04
CA PHE A 89 31.49 6.57 -5.03
C PHE A 89 31.67 7.45 -3.79
N ILE A 90 32.41 6.98 -2.79
CA ILE A 90 32.71 7.70 -1.55
C ILE A 90 34.16 8.25 -1.57
N THR A 91 34.99 7.81 -2.53
CA THR A 91 36.36 8.28 -2.75
C THR A 91 36.42 9.77 -3.10
N THR A 92 37.05 10.56 -2.23
CA THR A 92 37.81 11.75 -2.63
C THR A 92 39.03 11.31 -3.47
N PRO A 93 39.73 12.22 -4.19
CA PRO A 93 40.84 11.82 -5.09
C PRO A 93 42.08 11.20 -4.42
N TYR A 94 42.06 10.90 -3.11
CA TYR A 94 43.24 10.44 -2.38
C TYR A 94 43.10 9.15 -1.56
N ASN A 95 41.91 8.62 -1.24
CA ASN A 95 41.88 7.42 -0.39
C ASN A 95 40.75 6.40 -0.59
N ASN A 96 41.13 5.13 -0.47
CA ASN A 96 40.27 3.95 -0.61
C ASN A 96 39.50 3.68 0.68
N LEU A 97 38.17 3.73 0.63
CA LEU A 97 37.30 3.17 1.67
C LEU A 97 37.28 1.63 1.58
N THR A 98 38.39 1.03 2.01
CA THR A 98 38.72 -0.40 1.95
C THR A 98 38.77 -0.99 0.54
N SER A 99 39.81 -1.76 0.23
CA SER A 99 40.15 -2.09 -1.16
C SER A 99 39.13 -3.00 -1.88
N ASP A 100 38.42 -3.88 -1.16
CA ASP A 100 37.78 -5.04 -1.81
C ASP A 100 36.33 -5.34 -1.42
N GLU A 101 35.78 -4.83 -0.32
CA GLU A 101 34.47 -5.31 0.21
C GLU A 101 33.56 -4.20 0.77
N PHE A 102 33.03 -3.34 -0.11
CA PHE A 102 31.73 -2.71 0.14
C PHE A 102 30.84 -2.89 -1.08
N HIS A 103 29.99 -3.91 -1.04
CA HIS A 103 29.12 -4.33 -2.14
C HIS A 103 27.65 -4.29 -1.72
N PHE A 104 26.78 -3.91 -2.64
CA PHE A 104 25.36 -4.23 -2.55
C PHE A 104 24.88 -4.90 -3.84
N ASP A 105 23.90 -5.79 -3.68
CA ASP A 105 23.15 -6.41 -4.76
C ASP A 105 21.67 -6.57 -4.39
N ILE A 106 20.85 -6.98 -5.37
CA ILE A 106 19.46 -7.37 -5.15
C ILE A 106 19.31 -8.86 -5.47
N LYS A 107 18.97 -9.65 -4.47
CA LYS A 107 18.70 -11.09 -4.61
C LYS A 107 17.34 -11.44 -4.02
N ASN A 108 16.52 -12.14 -4.80
CA ASN A 108 15.15 -12.55 -4.42
C ASN A 108 14.29 -11.37 -3.91
N GLY A 109 14.39 -10.21 -4.56
CA GLY A 109 13.64 -9.00 -4.18
C GLY A 109 14.10 -8.33 -2.88
N LYS A 110 15.29 -8.66 -2.37
CA LYS A 110 15.86 -8.08 -1.13
C LYS A 110 17.20 -7.45 -1.40
N LEU A 111 17.42 -6.28 -0.78
CA LEU A 111 18.73 -5.64 -0.72
C LEU A 111 19.69 -6.53 0.08
N GLN A 112 20.82 -6.90 -0.52
CA GLN A 112 21.95 -7.53 0.16
C GLN A 112 23.05 -6.49 0.30
N VAL A 113 23.63 -6.40 1.50
CA VAL A 113 24.81 -5.58 1.80
C VAL A 113 25.93 -6.50 2.27
N SER A 114 27.12 -6.31 1.71
CA SER A 114 28.38 -6.87 2.20
C SER A 114 29.34 -5.71 2.41
N ALA A 115 29.88 -5.54 3.61
CA ALA A 115 30.70 -4.39 3.97
C ALA A 115 31.75 -4.76 5.03
N THR A 116 33.00 -4.34 4.83
CA THR A 116 34.03 -4.32 5.87
C THR A 116 33.98 -2.99 6.62
N ILE A 117 33.80 -3.03 7.96
CA ILE A 117 33.58 -1.85 8.80
C ILE A 117 34.75 -1.64 9.76
N ARG A 118 35.27 -0.40 9.80
CA ARG A 118 36.46 0.00 10.56
C ARG A 118 36.20 1.27 11.38
N ASP A 119 36.98 1.49 12.43
CA ASP A 119 37.02 2.77 13.17
C ASP A 119 37.85 3.82 12.43
N SER A 120 37.93 5.00 13.04
CA SER A 120 38.80 6.12 12.67
C SER A 120 40.31 5.80 12.70
N GLU A 121 40.72 4.72 13.37
CA GLU A 121 42.11 4.23 13.38
C GLU A 121 42.36 3.17 12.29
N GLY A 122 41.33 2.79 11.53
CA GLY A 122 41.39 1.77 10.48
C GLY A 122 41.35 0.32 10.99
N LYS A 123 41.19 0.11 12.29
CA LYS A 123 41.07 -1.22 12.90
C LYS A 123 39.73 -1.84 12.52
N LEU A 124 39.75 -3.14 12.22
CA LEU A 124 38.57 -3.91 11.82
C LEU A 124 37.67 -4.14 13.04
N ILE A 125 36.39 -3.78 12.91
CA ILE A 125 35.38 -3.93 13.97
C ILE A 125 34.46 -5.09 13.65
N THR A 126 33.92 -5.10 12.44
CA THR A 126 33.05 -6.17 11.95
C THR A 126 33.07 -6.19 10.43
N TYR A 127 32.60 -7.28 9.86
CA TYR A 127 32.25 -7.33 8.45
C TYR A 127 30.90 -8.04 8.31
N ILE A 128 30.18 -7.67 7.26
CA ILE A 128 28.91 -8.28 6.89
C ILE A 128 29.04 -8.86 5.49
N VAL A 129 28.43 -10.02 5.27
CA VAL A 129 28.39 -10.69 3.96
C VAL A 129 26.96 -11.11 3.68
N ASN A 130 26.34 -10.55 2.64
CA ASN A 130 24.94 -10.79 2.25
C ASN A 130 23.99 -10.69 3.47
N ASN A 131 23.95 -9.52 4.09
CA ASN A 131 23.19 -9.22 5.33
C ASN A 131 23.53 -10.11 6.54
N THR A 132 24.54 -10.96 6.46
CA THR A 132 24.93 -11.88 7.54
C THR A 132 26.18 -11.38 8.25
N TRP A 133 25.99 -10.95 9.50
CA TRP A 133 27.06 -10.50 10.39
C TRP A 133 28.13 -11.55 10.62
N LYS A 134 29.39 -11.13 10.67
CA LYS A 134 30.54 -11.96 11.01
C LYS A 134 31.32 -11.31 12.15
N THR A 135 31.55 -12.10 13.20
CA THR A 135 32.36 -11.71 14.36
C THR A 135 33.83 -11.90 14.03
N VAL A 136 34.66 -10.91 14.40
CA VAL A 136 36.10 -10.89 14.08
C VAL A 136 36.95 -11.36 15.27
N ASP A 137 36.50 -11.11 16.50
CA ASP A 137 37.24 -11.43 17.71
C ASP A 137 36.40 -12.36 18.63
N PRO A 138 36.90 -13.57 18.98
CA PRO A 138 36.23 -14.46 19.93
C PRO A 138 36.55 -14.17 21.41
N ASN A 139 37.49 -13.27 21.71
CA ASN A 139 38.04 -13.04 23.05
C ASN A 139 37.88 -11.60 23.57
N ASN A 140 37.47 -10.62 22.74
CA ASN A 140 37.63 -9.21 23.12
C ASN A 140 36.41 -8.30 22.91
N GLU A 141 36.45 -7.23 23.69
CA GLU A 141 35.47 -6.18 23.92
C GLU A 141 35.35 -5.20 22.73
N LEU A 142 35.21 -5.72 21.51
CA LEU A 142 34.70 -4.93 20.39
C LEU A 142 33.22 -4.61 20.69
N ALA A 143 33.05 -3.50 21.44
CA ALA A 143 31.78 -2.99 21.91
C ALA A 143 30.74 -3.09 20.81
N PHE A 144 29.63 -3.77 21.10
CA PHE A 144 28.64 -4.11 20.10
C PHE A 144 27.98 -2.83 19.56
N TRP A 145 28.57 -2.27 18.51
CA TRP A 145 27.96 -1.24 17.67
C TRP A 145 26.58 -1.74 17.27
N ASP A 146 25.56 -0.99 17.69
CA ASP A 146 24.19 -1.40 17.48
C ASP A 146 23.87 -1.29 15.99
N ARG A 147 23.04 -2.21 15.52
CA ARG A 147 22.92 -2.51 14.11
C ARG A 147 21.57 -3.09 13.83
N ASN A 148 20.93 -2.53 12.81
CA ASN A 148 19.55 -2.83 12.52
C ASN A 148 19.36 -2.99 11.01
N TYR A 149 18.47 -3.89 10.63
CA TYR A 149 18.29 -4.29 9.24
C TYR A 149 16.92 -4.92 9.03
N ASN A 150 16.44 -4.84 7.80
CA ASN A 150 15.26 -5.55 7.32
C ASN A 150 15.49 -5.94 5.84
N ALA A 151 14.44 -6.14 5.05
CA ALA A 151 14.59 -6.57 3.65
C ALA A 151 15.07 -5.45 2.70
N TYR A 152 15.07 -4.20 3.15
CA TYR A 152 15.16 -3.00 2.29
C TYR A 152 16.06 -1.90 2.84
N ALA A 153 16.36 -1.93 4.13
CA ALA A 153 17.24 -0.99 4.80
C ALA A 153 18.22 -1.73 5.72
N PHE A 154 19.37 -1.08 5.92
CA PHE A 154 20.50 -1.56 6.69
C PHE A 154 21.21 -0.38 7.36
N GLU A 155 21.52 -0.50 8.64
CA GLU A 155 22.18 0.55 9.40
C GLU A 155 23.12 0.01 10.48
N VAL A 156 24.19 0.75 10.74
CA VAL A 156 25.14 0.53 11.82
C VAL A 156 25.41 1.86 12.52
N ILE A 157 25.41 1.86 13.85
CA ILE A 157 25.64 3.05 14.67
C ILE A 157 26.79 2.85 15.66
N THR A 158 27.49 3.94 15.97
CA THR A 158 28.41 3.99 17.12
C THR A 158 27.62 3.94 18.44
N PRO A 159 28.27 3.75 19.60
CA PRO A 159 27.61 3.84 20.92
C PRO A 159 26.94 5.21 21.18
N ASP A 160 27.43 6.26 20.52
CA ASP A 160 26.90 7.63 20.59
C ASP A 160 25.77 7.90 19.57
N TYR A 161 25.18 6.84 19.02
CA TYR A 161 24.08 6.90 18.03
C TYR A 161 24.44 7.62 16.72
N VAL A 162 25.72 7.64 16.33
CA VAL A 162 26.15 8.19 15.03
C VAL A 162 26.11 7.09 13.97
N PRO A 163 25.32 7.25 12.88
CA PRO A 163 25.35 6.31 11.75
C PRO A 163 26.67 6.36 11.01
N ILE A 164 27.36 5.23 10.93
CA ILE A 164 28.60 5.06 10.15
C ILE A 164 28.34 4.49 8.76
N LEU A 165 27.21 3.79 8.61
CA LEU A 165 26.77 3.17 7.38
C LEU A 165 25.25 3.02 7.41
N GLN A 166 24.60 3.56 6.40
CA GLN A 166 23.17 3.44 6.11
C GLN A 166 23.02 3.09 4.64
N VAL A 167 22.26 2.05 4.33
CA VAL A 167 21.80 1.77 2.96
C VAL A 167 20.30 1.53 3.04
N ALA A 168 19.50 2.33 2.33
CA ALA A 168 18.05 2.21 2.33
C ALA A 168 17.48 2.28 0.91
N MET A 169 16.52 1.41 0.63
CA MET A 169 15.64 1.59 -0.51
C MET A 169 14.56 2.62 -0.15
N ILE A 170 14.44 3.68 -0.94
CA ILE A 170 13.51 4.82 -0.71
C ILE A 170 12.36 4.87 -1.74
N GLY A 171 12.08 3.73 -2.36
CA GLY A 171 11.08 3.53 -3.42
C GLY A 171 11.53 2.46 -4.41
N SER A 172 10.67 2.12 -5.37
CA SER A 172 11.04 1.21 -6.46
C SER A 172 12.31 1.69 -7.14
N ASN A 173 13.31 0.81 -7.18
CA ASN A 173 14.61 1.01 -7.81
C ASN A 173 15.43 2.22 -7.31
N ARG A 174 15.13 2.79 -6.14
CA ARG A 174 15.88 3.93 -5.58
C ARG A 174 16.61 3.55 -4.29
N ILE A 175 17.92 3.77 -4.26
CA ILE A 175 18.84 3.37 -3.19
C ILE A 175 19.53 4.63 -2.67
N GLN A 176 19.47 4.83 -1.37
CA GLN A 176 20.09 5.94 -0.66
C GLN A 176 21.25 5.40 0.19
N LEU A 177 22.42 6.00 0.04
CA LEU A 177 23.59 5.74 0.88
C LEU A 177 23.74 6.87 1.91
N GLY A 178 24.06 6.53 3.14
CA GLY A 178 24.37 7.46 4.22
C GLY A 178 25.42 6.91 5.17
N GLY A 179 25.91 7.75 6.06
CA GLY A 179 26.88 7.38 7.11
C GLY A 179 28.07 8.33 7.22
N LEU A 180 28.86 8.09 8.26
CA LEU A 180 30.15 8.72 8.54
C LEU A 180 31.29 7.76 8.15
N PHE A 181 32.04 8.14 7.11
CA PHE A 181 33.06 7.31 6.49
C PHE A 181 34.47 7.90 6.73
N TYR A 182 35.29 7.22 7.52
CA TYR A 182 36.66 7.66 7.81
C TYR A 182 37.62 7.37 6.65
N THR A 183 38.57 8.28 6.42
CA THR A 183 39.65 8.16 5.44
C THR A 183 40.99 8.55 6.09
N GLU A 184 42.14 8.27 5.47
CA GLU A 184 43.42 8.66 6.09
C GLU A 184 43.57 10.18 6.19
N ASP A 185 42.90 10.92 5.31
CA ASP A 185 42.96 12.37 5.15
C ASP A 185 41.88 13.14 5.93
N GLY A 186 40.96 12.43 6.61
CA GLY A 186 39.84 13.03 7.34
C GLY A 186 38.61 12.13 7.40
N PHE A 187 37.43 12.70 7.22
CA PHE A 187 36.18 11.94 7.14
C PHE A 187 35.18 12.55 6.16
N VAL A 188 34.32 11.69 5.61
CA VAL A 188 33.21 12.04 4.73
C VAL A 188 31.91 11.77 5.47
N ARG A 189 31.04 12.77 5.55
CA ARG A 189 29.65 12.64 5.97
C ARG A 189 28.78 12.55 4.72
N ILE A 190 27.98 11.49 4.59
CA ILE A 190 26.86 11.43 3.66
C ILE A 190 25.59 11.35 4.49
N ALA A 191 24.70 12.33 4.39
CA ALA A 191 23.45 12.32 5.15
C ALA A 191 22.22 12.35 4.23
N PRO A 192 21.38 11.30 4.27
CA PRO A 192 20.06 11.26 3.64
C PRO A 192 19.25 12.54 3.82
N THR A 193 18.61 13.02 2.75
CA THR A 193 17.61 14.08 2.80
C THR A 193 16.19 13.52 2.61
N SER A 194 15.19 14.22 3.14
CA SER A 194 13.79 13.75 3.16
C SER A 194 13.09 13.76 1.79
N ASP A 195 13.68 14.43 0.80
CA ASP A 195 13.26 14.39 -0.61
C ASP A 195 13.86 13.20 -1.40
N GLY A 196 14.69 12.37 -0.74
CA GLY A 196 15.35 11.21 -1.33
C GLY A 196 16.74 11.49 -1.90
N GLY A 197 17.25 12.71 -1.79
CA GLY A 197 18.66 13.03 -2.08
C GLY A 197 19.59 12.65 -0.92
N ALA A 198 20.80 13.19 -0.92
CA ALA A 198 21.68 13.18 0.25
C ALA A 198 22.57 14.43 0.24
N THR A 199 23.08 14.83 1.39
CA THR A 199 24.14 15.86 1.52
C THR A 199 25.51 15.19 1.60
N PHE A 200 26.55 15.77 1.00
CA PHE A 200 27.93 15.28 1.06
C PHE A 200 28.82 16.36 1.66
N SER A 201 29.55 16.03 2.72
CA SER A 201 30.45 16.96 3.40
C SER A 201 31.77 16.27 3.71
N TYR A 202 32.88 16.89 3.32
CA TYR A 202 34.22 16.40 3.62
C TYR A 202 34.87 17.27 4.69
N TYR A 203 35.48 16.62 5.68
CA TYR A 203 36.13 17.25 6.82
C TYR A 203 37.58 16.76 6.89
N PRO A 204 38.58 17.65 6.93
CA PRO A 204 39.99 17.26 6.91
C PRO A 204 40.45 16.71 8.28
N LYS A 205 41.47 15.86 8.24
CA LYS A 205 42.13 15.28 9.42
C LYS A 205 42.54 16.36 10.42
N GLY A 206 42.23 16.11 11.69
CA GLY A 206 42.53 17.03 12.79
C GLY A 206 41.36 17.94 13.17
N MET A 207 40.30 18.02 12.35
CA MET A 207 39.00 18.53 12.78
C MET A 207 38.27 17.46 13.59
N SER A 208 37.73 17.81 14.75
CA SER A 208 36.94 16.89 15.58
C SER A 208 35.49 16.77 15.10
N ILE A 209 34.80 15.70 15.52
CA ILE A 209 33.36 15.53 15.25
C ILE A 209 32.57 16.65 15.95
N GLU A 210 32.99 17.05 17.15
CA GLU A 210 32.45 18.17 17.94
C GLU A 210 32.63 19.52 17.23
N GLU A 211 33.79 19.76 16.62
CA GLU A 211 34.06 20.97 15.83
C GLU A 211 33.21 21.05 14.54
N ALA A 212 32.85 19.89 13.98
CA ALA A 212 31.95 19.78 12.83
C ALA A 212 30.45 19.74 13.21
N ASN A 213 30.10 19.78 14.51
CA ASN A 213 28.84 19.20 15.00
C ASN A 213 27.58 20.06 14.91
N GLU A 214 27.63 21.30 14.42
CA GLU A 214 26.41 22.10 14.24
C GLU A 214 25.50 21.55 13.13
N ASN A 215 26.04 20.72 12.20
CA ASN A 215 25.29 20.18 11.06
C ASN A 215 25.51 18.68 10.81
N LEU A 216 26.13 17.94 11.75
CA LEU A 216 26.54 16.55 11.51
C LEU A 216 25.40 15.52 11.58
N SER A 217 24.27 15.85 12.20
CA SER A 217 23.14 14.92 12.41
C SER A 217 22.79 14.15 11.14
N ILE A 218 22.96 12.83 11.18
CA ILE A 218 22.49 11.89 10.16
C ILE A 218 21.24 11.24 10.79
N PRO A 219 20.04 11.42 10.22
CA PRO A 219 18.82 10.84 10.79
C PRO A 219 18.93 9.32 10.85
N LEU A 220 18.63 8.73 12.02
CA LEU A 220 18.59 7.28 12.19
C LEU A 220 17.49 6.67 11.30
N LEU A 221 17.83 5.59 10.59
CA LEU A 221 16.84 4.83 9.84
C LEU A 221 15.96 4.00 10.77
N PHE A 222 16.55 3.42 11.82
CA PHE A 222 15.91 2.43 12.69
C PHE A 222 15.75 2.86 14.14
N GLU A 223 14.78 2.25 14.84
CA GLU A 223 14.69 2.33 16.29
C GLU A 223 15.84 1.56 16.96
N TYR A 224 16.36 2.13 18.03
CA TYR A 224 17.48 1.60 18.82
C TYR A 224 17.19 1.71 20.33
N PRO A 225 17.87 0.93 21.18
CA PRO A 225 18.80 -0.14 20.82
C PRO A 225 18.07 -1.35 20.20
N ALA A 226 18.70 -2.05 19.26
CA ALA A 226 18.15 -3.23 18.60
C ALA A 226 18.79 -4.53 19.12
N LEU A 227 20.05 -4.46 19.54
CA LEU A 227 20.75 -5.59 20.15
C LEU A 227 20.21 -5.98 21.53
N THR A 228 19.80 -5.00 22.35
CA THR A 228 19.29 -5.24 23.71
C THR A 228 17.77 -5.23 23.80
N ASN A 229 17.08 -4.70 22.78
CA ASN A 229 15.62 -4.77 22.68
C ASN A 229 15.19 -5.30 21.31
N SER A 230 14.83 -6.58 21.27
CA SER A 230 14.41 -7.26 20.04
C SER A 230 13.11 -6.73 19.43
N SER A 231 12.30 -5.93 20.15
CA SER A 231 11.13 -5.27 19.54
C SER A 231 11.48 -4.19 18.53
N ASN A 232 12.72 -3.67 18.59
CA ASN A 232 13.21 -2.60 17.73
C ASN A 232 13.87 -3.16 16.45
N LEU A 233 14.21 -4.46 16.43
CA LEU A 233 14.84 -5.09 15.27
C LEU A 233 13.90 -5.05 14.04
N GLY A 234 14.41 -4.51 12.94
CA GLY A 234 13.71 -4.28 11.68
C GLY A 234 12.85 -3.01 11.63
N LYS A 235 12.61 -2.34 12.76
CA LYS A 235 11.64 -1.25 12.90
C LYS A 235 12.24 0.12 12.55
N MET A 236 11.66 0.79 11.56
CA MET A 236 12.11 2.09 11.06
C MET A 236 11.59 3.25 11.93
N GLN A 237 12.38 4.32 12.14
CA GLN A 237 11.91 5.54 12.81
C GLN A 237 11.06 6.42 11.89
N ASN A 238 11.62 6.75 10.73
CA ASN A 238 11.02 7.63 9.73
C ASN A 238 10.97 6.89 8.39
N PRO A 239 9.98 6.02 8.17
CA PRO A 239 9.83 5.31 6.91
C PRO A 239 9.66 6.28 5.72
N ILE A 240 10.64 6.29 4.82
CA ILE A 240 10.61 7.12 3.60
C ILE A 240 9.76 6.41 2.54
N TYR A 241 8.44 6.45 2.67
CA TYR A 241 7.51 6.08 1.59
C TYR A 241 6.94 7.29 0.90
N GLN A 242 7.02 7.27 -0.43
CA GLN A 242 6.00 7.92 -1.24
C GLN A 242 4.80 6.96 -1.29
N SER A 243 3.73 7.31 -0.55
CA SER A 243 2.45 6.60 -0.62
C SER A 243 1.93 6.62 -2.05
N SER A 244 1.56 5.44 -2.58
CA SER A 244 1.09 5.28 -3.97
C SER A 244 -0.26 5.97 -4.20
N GLU A 245 -1.14 5.94 -3.20
CA GLU A 245 -2.42 6.65 -3.19
C GLU A 245 -2.70 7.20 -1.78
N PRO A 246 -3.03 8.50 -1.61
CA PRO A 246 -3.30 9.04 -0.28
C PRO A 246 -4.43 8.31 0.44
N LEU A 247 -4.27 7.99 1.73
CA LEU A 247 -5.30 7.32 2.55
C LEU A 247 -6.68 7.98 2.45
N ALA A 248 -6.77 9.29 2.24
CA ALA A 248 -8.04 10.00 2.04
C ALA A 248 -8.79 9.54 0.78
N VAL A 249 -8.09 9.26 -0.31
CA VAL A 249 -8.65 8.75 -1.57
C VAL A 249 -9.14 7.32 -1.37
N LEU A 250 -8.33 6.46 -0.75
CA LEU A 250 -8.70 5.08 -0.46
C LEU A 250 -9.92 4.97 0.48
N ASN A 251 -9.97 5.80 1.54
CA ASN A 251 -11.14 5.86 2.42
C ASN A 251 -12.39 6.37 1.70
N SER A 252 -12.26 7.31 0.76
CA SER A 252 -13.36 7.74 -0.10
C SER A 252 -13.86 6.59 -0.99
N ASN A 253 -12.95 5.88 -1.66
CA ASN A 253 -13.29 4.71 -2.48
C ASN A 253 -14.02 3.62 -1.68
N LYS A 254 -13.57 3.35 -0.44
CA LYS A 254 -14.23 2.43 0.50
C LYS A 254 -15.68 2.86 0.81
N GLN A 255 -15.91 4.16 1.05
CA GLN A 255 -17.26 4.68 1.30
C GLN A 255 -18.15 4.58 0.04
N ILE A 256 -17.63 4.92 -1.14
CA ILE A 256 -18.35 4.80 -2.41
C ILE A 256 -18.77 3.34 -2.66
N GLY A 257 -17.86 2.38 -2.47
CA GLY A 257 -18.15 0.95 -2.57
C GLY A 257 -19.29 0.51 -1.63
N PHE A 258 -19.25 0.95 -0.37
CA PHE A 258 -20.33 0.69 0.60
C PHE A 258 -21.69 1.27 0.16
N TYR A 259 -21.73 2.51 -0.34
CA TYR A 259 -22.98 3.11 -0.81
C TYR A 259 -23.55 2.39 -2.04
N LEU A 260 -22.70 1.94 -2.97
CA LEU A 260 -23.11 1.12 -4.13
C LEU A 260 -23.66 -0.24 -3.68
N GLU A 261 -22.98 -0.91 -2.75
CA GLU A 261 -23.37 -2.20 -2.17
C GLU A 261 -24.78 -2.14 -1.56
N VAL A 262 -24.98 -1.18 -0.64
CA VAL A 262 -26.25 -0.97 0.06
C VAL A 262 -27.37 -0.55 -0.89
N THR A 263 -27.10 0.38 -1.82
CA THR A 263 -28.10 0.84 -2.80
C THR A 263 -28.56 -0.33 -3.68
N GLY A 264 -27.62 -1.15 -4.16
CA GLY A 264 -27.96 -2.35 -4.93
C GLY A 264 -28.80 -3.34 -4.13
N LEU A 265 -28.45 -3.62 -2.86
CA LEU A 265 -29.19 -4.55 -1.99
C LEU A 265 -30.63 -4.08 -1.73
N VAL A 266 -30.81 -2.79 -1.44
CA VAL A 266 -32.13 -2.18 -1.24
C VAL A 266 -32.97 -2.28 -2.53
N MET A 267 -32.36 -1.97 -3.68
CA MET A 267 -33.06 -2.00 -4.96
C MET A 267 -33.39 -3.44 -5.41
N VAL A 268 -32.50 -4.42 -5.23
CA VAL A 268 -32.81 -5.85 -5.46
C VAL A 268 -33.96 -6.30 -4.56
N SER A 269 -33.98 -5.90 -3.29
CA SER A 269 -35.04 -6.26 -2.34
C SER A 269 -36.41 -5.72 -2.77
N ILE A 270 -36.47 -4.42 -3.13
CA ILE A 270 -37.71 -3.76 -3.56
C ILE A 270 -38.18 -4.31 -4.91
N PHE A 271 -37.32 -4.23 -5.95
CA PHE A 271 -37.73 -4.55 -7.32
C PHE A 271 -37.81 -6.06 -7.58
N GLY A 272 -37.02 -6.89 -6.87
CA GLY A 272 -37.16 -8.34 -6.88
C GLY A 272 -38.50 -8.79 -6.27
N GLY A 273 -38.92 -8.18 -5.15
CA GLY A 273 -40.24 -8.41 -4.58
C GLY A 273 -41.38 -8.03 -5.55
N ILE A 274 -41.28 -6.85 -6.18
CA ILE A 274 -42.23 -6.40 -7.20
C ILE A 274 -42.27 -7.36 -8.41
N PHE A 275 -41.11 -7.85 -8.86
CA PHE A 275 -41.01 -8.80 -9.97
C PHE A 275 -41.71 -10.13 -9.65
N ILE A 276 -41.42 -10.71 -8.48
CA ILE A 276 -42.04 -11.95 -8.01
C ILE A 276 -43.57 -11.79 -7.86
N LEU A 277 -44.04 -10.67 -7.30
CA LEU A 277 -45.47 -10.36 -7.22
C LEU A 277 -46.10 -10.26 -8.62
N THR A 278 -45.45 -9.57 -9.55
CA THR A 278 -45.93 -9.38 -10.94
C THR A 278 -46.08 -10.72 -11.68
N LEU A 279 -45.21 -11.70 -11.40
CA LEU A 279 -45.32 -13.06 -11.92
C LEU A 279 -46.45 -13.87 -11.23
N ASN A 280 -46.64 -13.69 -9.92
CA ASN A 280 -47.59 -14.49 -9.12
C ASN A 280 -49.06 -14.05 -9.22
N VAL A 281 -49.35 -12.78 -9.46
CA VAL A 281 -50.73 -12.20 -9.45
C VAL A 281 -51.74 -12.96 -10.33
N LYS A 282 -51.29 -13.67 -11.38
CA LYS A 282 -52.20 -14.44 -12.26
C LYS A 282 -52.35 -15.93 -11.95
N LYS A 283 -51.70 -16.48 -10.92
CA LYS A 283 -51.91 -17.88 -10.52
C LYS A 283 -53.26 -18.08 -9.80
N ASN A 284 -53.75 -17.05 -9.10
CA ASN A 284 -55.00 -17.09 -8.33
C ASN A 284 -56.21 -16.43 -9.00
N SER A 285 -56.06 -15.63 -10.06
CA SER A 285 -57.19 -14.96 -10.75
C SER A 285 -58.01 -15.90 -11.67
N GLY A 286 -58.03 -17.20 -11.38
CA GLY A 286 -58.37 -18.27 -12.32
C GLY A 286 -59.56 -19.15 -11.94
N ARG A 287 -60.45 -18.73 -11.03
CA ARG A 287 -61.68 -19.50 -10.72
C ARG A 287 -62.78 -18.68 -10.04
N VAL A 288 -63.51 -17.88 -10.82
CA VAL A 288 -64.89 -17.48 -10.48
C VAL A 288 -65.78 -17.83 -11.65
N SER A 289 -66.44 -18.99 -11.54
CA SER A 289 -67.40 -19.49 -12.53
C SER A 289 -68.78 -18.92 -12.22
N THR A 290 -69.19 -17.85 -12.89
CA THR A 290 -70.58 -17.37 -12.91
C THR A 290 -71.48 -18.35 -13.67
N LYS A 291 -71.96 -19.39 -12.99
CA LYS A 291 -73.09 -20.19 -13.49
C LYS A 291 -74.37 -19.37 -13.35
N GLY A 292 -74.79 -18.74 -14.45
CA GLY A 292 -76.13 -18.17 -14.57
C GLY A 292 -77.18 -19.27 -14.35
N LYS A 293 -78.19 -18.98 -13.53
CA LYS A 293 -79.31 -19.90 -13.27
C LYS A 293 -80.58 -19.25 -13.80
N THR A 294 -80.95 -19.60 -15.03
CA THR A 294 -82.20 -19.19 -15.68
C THR A 294 -83.39 -19.73 -14.87
N ILE A 295 -84.32 -18.86 -14.48
CA ILE A 295 -85.63 -19.28 -13.96
C ILE A 295 -86.70 -18.44 -14.66
N SER A 296 -87.51 -19.11 -15.49
CA SER A 296 -88.73 -18.55 -16.09
C SER A 296 -89.90 -18.60 -15.09
N GLY A 297 -90.66 -17.52 -14.92
CA GLY A 297 -91.75 -17.53 -13.95
C GLY A 297 -92.75 -16.35 -14.00
N LYS A 298 -93.72 -16.44 -14.92
CA LYS A 298 -95.09 -15.88 -14.91
C LYS A 298 -95.39 -14.40 -14.51
N LYS A 299 -96.16 -13.78 -15.41
CA LYS A 299 -97.03 -12.59 -15.28
C LYS A 299 -97.68 -12.37 -13.90
N GLY A 300 -97.77 -11.10 -13.50
CA GLY A 300 -98.74 -10.59 -12.51
C GLY A 300 -98.62 -9.07 -12.35
N GLY A 301 -99.53 -8.29 -12.97
CA GLY A 301 -99.47 -6.83 -12.91
C GLY A 301 -100.38 -6.22 -11.83
N LYS A 302 -100.00 -5.05 -11.28
CA LYS A 302 -100.93 -4.10 -10.65
C LYS A 302 -100.39 -2.66 -10.69
N LYS A 303 -101.33 -1.71 -10.77
CA LYS A 303 -101.15 -0.26 -10.91
C LYS A 303 -100.61 0.39 -9.62
N SER A 304 -99.97 1.57 -9.72
CA SER A 304 -100.55 2.85 -9.20
C SER A 304 -99.52 3.99 -8.96
N LYS A 305 -99.72 5.12 -9.67
CA LYS A 305 -99.53 6.56 -9.27
C LYS A 305 -98.14 7.05 -8.75
N ASN A 306 -97.52 8.07 -9.36
CA ASN A 306 -97.72 9.54 -9.14
C ASN A 306 -97.41 9.97 -7.68
N THR A 307 -96.57 10.96 -7.32
CA THR A 307 -95.89 12.10 -8.01
C THR A 307 -94.47 12.35 -7.37
N ARG A 308 -93.64 13.40 -7.60
CA ARG A 308 -93.80 14.75 -8.21
C ARG A 308 -92.44 15.36 -8.69
N PHE A 309 -92.55 16.42 -9.50
CA PHE A 309 -91.65 17.58 -9.72
C PHE A 309 -91.05 18.23 -8.43
N GLN A 310 -90.02 19.10 -8.43
CA GLN A 310 -89.27 19.85 -9.48
C GLN A 310 -87.85 20.27 -8.99
N TYR A 311 -87.08 20.97 -9.86
CA TYR A 311 -85.83 21.74 -9.65
C TYR A 311 -85.70 22.51 -8.31
N GLY A 312 -84.53 22.94 -7.83
CA GLY A 312 -83.16 22.93 -8.38
C GLY A 312 -82.32 24.08 -7.78
N LEU A 313 -81.06 24.23 -8.23
CA LEU A 313 -79.96 25.05 -7.64
C LEU A 313 -79.33 24.45 -6.38
#